data_AF-A0AAT9GTM0-F1
#
_entry.id   AF-A0AAT9GTM0-F1
#
_cell.length_a   1.000
_cell.length_b   1.000
_cell.length_c   1.000
_cell.angle_alpha   90.00
_cell.angle_beta   90.00
_cell.angle_gamma   90.00
#
_symmetry.space_group_name_H-M   'P 1'
#
loop_
_entity.id
_entity.type
_entity.pdbx_description
1 polymer ?
#
loop_
_entity_poly.entity_id
_entity_poly.type
_entity_poly.pdbx_seq_one_letter_code
_entity_poly.pdbx_strand_id
1 'polypeptide(L)' 'MNLLTASDVYLHEADEFLSKGDVVQASEKYYKAAEEALKLIAVKLNITDILEKIKSKRR' A
#
# COMPACT_ATOMS: atom_id res chain seq x y z
N MET A 1 -0.18 -19.23 10.99
CA MET A 1 -0.81 -18.32 10.00
C MET A 1 0.22 -17.26 9.65
N ASN A 2 0.57 -17.11 8.37
CA ASN A 2 1.31 -15.92 7.94
C ASN A 2 0.33 -14.75 7.93
N LEU A 3 0.61 -13.70 8.70
CA LEU A 3 -0.23 -12.51 8.74
C LEU A 3 0.00 -11.70 7.45
N LEU A 4 -1.04 -11.55 6.64
CA LEU A 4 -0.99 -10.70 5.45
C LEU A 4 -0.99 -9.22 5.85
N THR A 5 -0.18 -8.42 5.18
CA THR A 5 -0.19 -6.96 5.30
C THR A 5 -1.29 -6.36 4.42
N ALA A 6 -1.62 -5.09 4.63
CA ALA A 6 -2.54 -4.37 3.76
C ALA A 6 -2.04 -4.34 2.29
N SER A 7 -0.73 -4.26 2.09
CA SER A 7 -0.11 -4.36 0.76
C SER A 7 -0.42 -5.71 0.11
N ASP A 8 -0.28 -6.82 0.84
CA ASP A 8 -0.54 -8.16 0.31
C ASP A 8 -2.02 -8.33 -0.08
N VAL A 9 -2.93 -7.80 0.75
CA VAL A 9 -4.38 -7.84 0.46
C VAL A 9 -4.69 -7.06 -0.81
N TYR A 10 -4.20 -5.83 -0.96
CA TYR A 10 -4.43 -5.05 -2.17
C TYR A 10 -3.79 -5.65 -3.41
N LEU A 11 -2.64 -6.31 -3.28
CA LEU A 11 -1.99 -7.00 -4.39
C LEU A 11 -2.85 -8.17 -4.88
N HIS A 12 -3.38 -8.99 -3.97
CA HIS A 12 -4.28 -10.07 -4.32
C HIS A 12 -5.57 -9.57 -4.98
N GLU A 13 -6.19 -8.51 -4.45
CA GLU A 13 -7.37 -7.89 -5.08
C GLU A 13 -7.05 -7.37 -6.50
N ALA A 14 -5.88 -6.77 -6.70
CA ALA A 14 -5.44 -6.28 -8.00
C ALA A 14 -5.32 -7.41 -9.03
N ASP A 15 -4.68 -8.51 -8.64
CA ASP A 15 -4.54 -9.70 -9.47
C ASP A 15 -5.90 -10.30 -9.84
N GLU A 16 -6.86 -10.31 -8.89
CA GLU A 16 -8.23 -10.74 -9.17
C GLU A 16 -8.92 -9.85 -10.20
N PHE A 17 -8.83 -8.52 -10.09
CA PHE A 17 -9.40 -7.61 -11.09
C PHE A 17 -8.72 -7.76 -12.45
N LEU A 18 -7.40 -7.90 -12.47
CA LEU A 18 -6.64 -8.08 -13.70
C LEU A 18 -7.03 -9.38 -14.40
N SER A 19 -7.24 -10.47 -13.65
CA SER A 19 -7.68 -11.76 -14.20
C SER A 19 -9.06 -11.69 -14.86
N LYS A 20 -9.91 -10.75 -14.43
CA LYS A 20 -11.24 -10.48 -15.00
C LYS A 20 -11.20 -9.49 -16.17
N GLY A 21 -10.03 -8.97 -16.52
CA GLY A 21 -9.85 -7.96 -17.56
C GLY A 21 -10.20 -6.53 -17.13
N ASP A 22 -10.50 -6.30 -15.85
CA ASP A 22 -10.78 -4.96 -15.31
C ASP A 22 -9.47 -4.24 -14.97
N VAL A 23 -8.82 -3.75 -16.02
CA VAL A 23 -7.52 -3.08 -15.90
C VAL A 23 -7.57 -1.79 -15.10
N VAL A 24 -8.72 -1.11 -15.06
CA VAL A 24 -8.89 0.14 -14.31
C VAL A 24 -8.91 -0.15 -12.81
N GLN A 25 -9.72 -1.11 -12.37
CA GLN A 25 -9.75 -1.49 -10.96
C GLN A 25 -8.45 -2.15 -10.52
N ALA A 26 -7.85 -3.01 -11.35
CA ALA A 26 -6.55 -3.60 -11.07
C ALA A 26 -5.48 -2.52 -10.83
N SER A 27 -5.41 -1.52 -11.71
CA SER A 27 -4.44 -0.41 -11.58
C SER A 27 -4.63 0.37 -10.28
N GLU A 28 -5.87 0.66 -9.88
CA GLU A 28 -6.15 1.32 -8.61
C GLU A 28 -5.66 0.50 -7.41
N LYS A 29 -5.87 -0.83 -7.43
CA LYS A 29 -5.44 -1.73 -6.36
C LYS A 29 -3.93 -1.90 -6.30
N TYR A 30 -3.25 -2.04 -7.45
CA TYR A 30 -1.78 -2.06 -7.48
C TYR A 30 -1.17 -0.77 -6.91
N TYR A 31 -1.75 0.39 -7.21
CA TYR A 31 -1.30 1.66 -6.63
C TYR A 31 -1.44 1.65 -5.09
N LYS A 32 -2.59 1.20 -4.57
CA LYS A 32 -2.81 1.10 -3.11
C LYS A 32 -1.87 0.10 -2.44
N ALA A 33 -1.59 -1.03 -3.09
CA ALA A 33 -0.61 -2.00 -2.60
C ALA A 33 0.78 -1.34 -2.44
N ALA A 34 1.24 -0.63 -3.47
CA ALA A 34 2.50 0.10 -3.43
C ALA A 34 2.51 1.21 -2.35
N GLU A 35 1.41 1.94 -2.19
CA GLU A 35 1.27 2.96 -1.15
C GLU A 35 1.42 2.37 0.25
N GLU A 36 0.74 1.27 0.55
CA GLU A 36 0.81 0.60 1.86
C GLU A 36 2.19 -0.03 2.12
N ALA A 37 2.82 -0.60 1.08
CA ALA A 37 4.20 -1.09 1.19
C ALA A 37 5.17 0.03 1.56
N LEU A 38 5.08 1.19 0.90
CA LEU A 38 5.92 2.35 1.18
C LEU A 38 5.69 2.91 2.58
N LYS A 39 4.44 2.98 3.05
CA LYS A 39 4.11 3.38 4.43
C LYS A 39 4.76 2.43 5.44
N LEU A 40 4.65 1.12 5.21
CA LEU A 40 5.24 0.11 6.09
C LEU A 40 6.77 0.22 6.13
N ILE A 41 7.42 0.42 4.97
CA ILE A 41 8.86 0.65 4.88
C ILE A 41 9.27 1.91 5.64
N ALA A 42 8.55 3.02 5.46
CA ALA A 42 8.85 4.28 6.14
C ALA A 42 8.80 4.14 7.68
N VAL A 43 7.84 3.38 8.20
CA VAL A 43 7.75 3.07 9.63
C VAL A 43 8.85 2.11 10.07
N LYS A 44 9.08 1.01 9.34
CA LYS A 44 10.09 -0.01 9.71
C LYS A 44 11.51 0.54 9.70
N LEU A 45 11.85 1.40 8.74
CA LEU A 45 13.15 2.05 8.64
C LEU A 45 13.23 3.34 9.45
N ASN A 46 12.14 3.73 10.12
CA ASN A 46 12.03 4.96 10.90
C ASN A 46 12.53 6.19 10.13
N ILE A 47 11.99 6.42 8.92
CA ILE A 47 12.40 7.55 8.07
C ILE A 47 11.84 8.85 8.68
N THR A 48 12.62 9.44 9.58
CA THR A 48 12.19 10.55 10.45
C THR A 48 11.66 11.75 9.69
N ASP A 49 12.30 12.14 8.58
CA ASP A 49 11.90 13.30 7.78
C ASP A 49 10.47 13.14 7.22
N ILE A 50 10.10 11.93 6.82
CA ILE A 50 8.75 11.61 6.33
C ILE A 50 7.78 11.58 7.50
N LEU A 51 8.13 10.91 8.61
CA LEU A 51 7.24 10.76 9.76
C LEU A 51 6.91 12.10 10.43
N GLU A 52 7.90 12.99 10.58
CA GLU A 52 7.68 14.33 11.13
C GLU A 52 6.84 15.21 10.20
N LYS A 53 7.06 15.12 8.88
CA LYS A 53 6.22 15.81 7.88
C LYS A 53 4.76 15.33 7.94
N ILE A 54 4.52 14.05 8.21
CA ILE A 54 3.15 13.53 8.37
C ILE A 54 2.53 14.02 9.67
N LYS A 55 3.29 14.05 10.79
CA LYS A 55 2.82 14.57 12.07
C LYS A 55 2.41 16.04 12.00
N SER A 56 3.19 16.87 11.32
CA SER A 56 2.87 18.30 11.17
C SER A 56 1.64 18.55 10.30
N LYS A 57 1.39 17.70 9.31
CA LYS A 57 0.22 17.80 8.39
C LYS A 57 -1.10 17.31 9.00
N ARG A 58 -1.05 16.58 10.12
CA ARG A 58 -2.24 16.09 10.85
C ARG A 58 -2.75 17.06 11.92
N ARG A 59 -2.03 18.16 12.18
CA ARG A 59 -2.44 19.28 13.03
C ARG A 59 -3.09 20.37 12.18
#